data_AF-W2D1M1-F1
#
_entry.id   AF-W2D1M1-F1
#
_cell.length_a   1.000
_cell.length_b   1.000
_cell.length_c   1.000
_cell.angle_alpha   90.00
_cell.angle_beta   90.00
_cell.angle_gamma   90.00
#
_symmetry.space_group_name_H-M   'P 1'
#
loop_
_entity.id
_entity.type
_entity.pdbx_description
1 polymer ?
#
loop_
_entity_poly.entity_id
_entity_poly.type
_entity_poly.pdbx_seq_one_letter_code
_entity_poly.pdbx_strand_id
1 'polypeptide(L)'
;HINPAITLGMLLSRRISAKDAGMYMLFQVIGAIIGACVLWLLTSGTESLAGGTGANDLQGGISVTSGLLAEIFFTCVFVLVVLGATARTNGATSGFAGLAIGLSLVLVHLVCIRYTG
;
A
#
# COMPACT_ATOMS: atom_id res chain seq x y z
N HIS A 1 -5.08 4.83 -9.12
CA HIS A 1 -4.15 4.14 -8.20
C HIS A 1 -4.88 3.05 -7.43
N ILE A 2 -4.16 2.14 -6.78
CA ILE A 2 -4.73 1.04 -5.96
C ILE A 2 -4.49 1.22 -4.46
N ASN A 3 -3.83 2.31 -4.06
CA ASN A 3 -3.43 2.57 -2.68
C ASN A 3 -3.79 4.03 -2.32
N PRO A 4 -4.47 4.28 -1.18
CA PRO A 4 -4.82 5.63 -0.74
C PRO A 4 -3.61 6.54 -0.51
N ALA A 5 -2.51 6.05 0.08
CA ALA A 5 -1.29 6.84 0.29
C ALA A 5 -0.65 7.30 -1.02
N ILE A 6 -0.62 6.43 -2.05
CA ILE A 6 -0.18 6.81 -3.40
C ILE A 6 -1.11 7.90 -3.96
N THR A 7 -2.43 7.70 -3.82
CA THR A 7 -3.43 8.67 -4.30
C THR A 7 -3.22 10.04 -3.66
N LEU A 8 -2.97 10.07 -2.35
CA LEU A 8 -2.65 11.30 -1.62
C LEU A 8 -1.35 11.93 -2.12
N GLY A 9 -0.28 11.14 -2.31
CA GLY A 9 0.98 11.64 -2.86
C GLY A 9 0.83 12.27 -4.26
N MET A 10 -0.02 11.68 -5.11
CA MET A 10 -0.34 12.20 -6.44
C MET A 10 -1.16 13.49 -6.38
N LEU A 11 -2.09 13.60 -5.42
CA LEU A 11 -2.85 14.83 -5.16
C LEU A 11 -1.92 15.96 -4.68
N LEU A 12 -1.06 15.68 -3.70
CA LEU A 12 -0.10 16.65 -3.15
C LEU A 12 0.93 17.09 -4.21
N SER A 13 1.28 16.19 -5.12
CA SER A 13 2.12 16.48 -6.30
C SER A 13 1.37 17.19 -7.43
N ARG A 14 0.09 17.55 -7.22
CA ARG A 14 -0.80 18.22 -8.21
C ARG A 14 -0.97 17.46 -9.52
N ARG A 15 -0.88 16.13 -9.48
CA ARG A 15 -1.03 15.26 -10.67
C ARG A 15 -2.47 14.81 -10.90
N ILE A 16 -3.34 14.94 -9.89
CA ILE A 16 -4.77 14.63 -9.96
C ILE A 16 -5.59 15.70 -9.23
N SER A 17 -6.89 15.80 -9.51
CA SER A 17 -7.79 16.70 -8.78
C SER A 17 -8.18 16.13 -7.42
N ALA A 18 -8.61 17.00 -6.49
CA ALA A 18 -9.10 16.56 -5.17
C ALA A 18 -10.35 15.67 -5.28
N LYS A 19 -11.22 15.94 -6.27
CA LYS A 19 -12.39 15.10 -6.56
C LYS A 19 -11.96 13.70 -6.99
N ASP A 20 -11.02 13.61 -7.93
CA ASP A 20 -10.52 12.31 -8.38
C ASP A 20 -9.86 11.56 -7.24
N ALA A 21 -9.05 12.24 -6.42
CA ALA A 21 -8.42 11.64 -5.25
C ALA A 21 -9.45 11.04 -4.28
N GLY A 22 -10.51 11.78 -3.96
CA GLY A 22 -11.60 11.28 -3.12
C GLY A 22 -12.30 10.05 -3.71
N MET A 23 -12.60 10.08 -5.02
CA MET A 23 -13.23 8.95 -5.71
C MET A 23 -12.30 7.73 -5.77
N TYR A 24 -11.01 7.92 -6.03
CA TYR A 24 -10.02 6.84 -5.99
C TYR A 24 -9.98 6.17 -4.63
N MET A 25 -9.88 6.94 -3.54
CA MET A 25 -9.81 6.38 -2.19
C MET A 25 -11.10 5.65 -1.79
N LEU A 26 -12.27 6.21 -2.16
CA LEU A 26 -13.56 5.56 -1.92
C LEU A 26 -13.63 4.17 -2.59
N PHE A 27 -13.35 4.10 -3.89
CA PHE A 27 -13.39 2.83 -4.62
C PHE A 27 -12.28 1.87 -4.22
N GLN A 28 -11.12 2.36 -3.76
CA GLN A 28 -10.06 1.53 -3.19
C GLN A 28 -10.54 0.81 -1.92
N VAL A 29 -11.19 1.52 -1.00
CA VAL A 29 -11.73 0.91 0.23
C VAL A 29 -12.84 -0.08 -0.10
N ILE A 30 -13.76 0.26 -1.01
CA ILE A 30 -14.82 -0.65 -1.46
C ILE A 30 -14.21 -1.92 -2.08
N GLY A 31 -13.21 -1.76 -2.95
CA GLY A 31 -12.50 -2.89 -3.57
C GLY A 31 -11.79 -3.78 -2.55
N ALA A 32 -11.17 -3.19 -1.52
CA ALA A 32 -10.53 -3.92 -0.44
C ALA A 32 -11.54 -4.74 0.38
N ILE A 33 -12.72 -4.18 0.68
CA ILE A 33 -13.80 -4.89 1.38
C ILE A 33 -14.30 -6.07 0.52
N ILE A 34 -14.57 -5.85 -0.77
CA ILE A 34 -15.00 -6.93 -1.67
C ILE A 34 -13.92 -8.01 -1.76
N GLY A 35 -12.64 -7.64 -1.87
CA GLY A 35 -11.52 -8.57 -1.89
C GLY A 35 -11.43 -9.41 -0.62
N ALA A 36 -11.58 -8.78 0.55
CA ALA A 36 -11.63 -9.48 1.84
C ALA A 36 -12.82 -10.45 1.93
N CYS A 37 -14.01 -10.06 1.44
CA CYS A 37 -15.17 -10.94 1.37
C CYS A 37 -14.93 -12.16 0.46
N VAL A 38 -14.33 -11.97 -0.71
CA VAL A 38 -13.97 -13.06 -1.62
C VAL A 38 -12.98 -14.00 -0.94
N LEU A 39 -11.92 -13.47 -0.32
CA LEU A 39 -10.94 -14.27 0.41
C LEU A 39 -11.57 -15.06 1.55
N TRP A 40 -12.47 -14.43 2.31
CA TRP A 40 -13.22 -15.08 3.38
C TRP A 40 -14.06 -16.26 2.85
N LEU A 41 -14.81 -16.06 1.75
CA LEU A 41 -15.59 -17.14 1.14
C LEU A 41 -14.72 -18.32 0.72
N LEU A 42 -13.55 -18.05 0.13
CA LEU A 42 -12.60 -19.08 -0.32
C LEU A 42 -11.96 -19.86 0.84
N THR A 43 -11.82 -19.24 2.02
CA THR A 43 -11.06 -19.81 3.15
C THR A 43 -11.93 -20.21 4.34
N SER A 44 -13.22 -19.87 4.35
CA SER A 44 -14.18 -20.12 5.44
C SER A 44 -14.29 -21.58 5.90
N GLY A 45 -14.02 -22.54 5.01
CA GLY A 45 -14.01 -23.97 5.34
C GLY A 45 -12.66 -24.53 5.82
N THR A 46 -11.67 -23.67 6.04
CA THR A 46 -10.30 -24.06 6.41
C THR A 46 -9.92 -23.46 7.76
N GLU A 47 -9.00 -24.11 8.49
CA GLU A 47 -8.40 -23.53 9.71
C GLU A 47 -7.54 -22.28 9.42
N SER A 48 -7.33 -21.95 8.13
CA SER A 48 -6.54 -20.81 7.65
C SER A 48 -7.10 -19.45 8.06
N LEU A 49 -8.32 -19.36 8.59
CA LEU A 49 -8.90 -18.09 9.03
C LEU A 49 -8.29 -17.55 10.33
N ALA A 50 -7.44 -18.31 11.01
CA ALA A 50 -6.85 -17.92 12.30
C ALA A 50 -6.12 -16.56 12.26
N GLY A 51 -5.65 -16.12 11.09
CA GLY A 51 -5.02 -14.80 10.87
C GLY A 51 -5.93 -13.72 10.27
N GLY A 52 -7.24 -13.96 10.14
CA GLY A 52 -8.18 -13.03 9.50
C GLY A 52 -8.07 -13.00 7.97
N THR A 53 -8.52 -11.89 7.36
CA THR A 53 -8.56 -11.70 5.89
C THR A 53 -7.37 -10.88 5.36
N GLY A 54 -6.23 -10.91 6.06
CA GLY A 54 -4.99 -10.26 5.63
C GLY A 54 -4.84 -8.79 6.05
N ALA A 55 -5.55 -8.34 7.10
CA ALA A 55 -5.27 -7.06 7.73
C ALA A 55 -4.02 -7.15 8.62
N ASN A 56 -3.16 -6.14 8.55
CA ASN A 56 -1.95 -6.05 9.37
C ASN A 56 -2.28 -5.68 10.82
N ASP A 57 -1.43 -6.12 11.75
CA ASP A 57 -1.55 -5.83 13.18
C ASP A 57 -0.17 -5.65 13.82
N LEU A 58 -0.13 -4.92 14.94
CA LEU A 58 1.11 -4.66 15.65
C LEU A 58 1.72 -5.97 16.17
N GLN A 59 2.96 -6.25 15.77
CA GLN A 59 3.63 -7.49 16.16
C GLN A 59 3.93 -7.52 17.66
N GLY A 60 3.95 -8.73 18.22
CA GLY A 60 4.18 -8.95 19.65
C GLY A 60 5.48 -8.32 20.13
N GLY A 61 5.40 -7.48 21.17
CA GLY A 61 6.55 -6.80 21.75
C GLY A 61 6.98 -5.51 21.04
N ILE A 62 6.31 -5.12 19.95
CA ILE A 62 6.53 -3.83 19.29
C ILE A 62 5.61 -2.78 19.92
N SER A 63 6.16 -1.59 20.20
CA SER A 63 5.36 -0.47 20.70
C SER A 63 4.58 0.19 19.56
N VAL A 64 3.41 0.76 19.88
CA VAL A 64 2.60 1.52 18.91
C VAL A 64 3.42 2.62 18.24
N THR A 65 4.26 3.32 19.00
CA THR A 65 5.16 4.36 18.48
C THR A 65 6.14 3.81 17.45
N SER A 66 6.76 2.64 17.72
CA SER A 66 7.70 2.02 16.79
C SER A 66 7.01 1.56 15.51
N GLY A 67 5.82 0.94 15.63
CA GLY A 67 5.03 0.53 14.46
C GLY A 67 4.63 1.73 13.61
N LEU A 68 4.12 2.80 14.25
CA LEU A 68 3.74 4.03 13.56
C LEU A 68 4.93 4.69 12.85
N LEU A 69 6.10 4.76 13.48
CA LEU A 69 7.30 5.32 12.85
C LEU A 69 7.74 4.51 11.64
N ALA A 70 7.69 3.18 11.71
CA ALA A 70 7.98 2.31 10.58
C ALA A 70 7.01 2.57 9.42
N GLU A 71 5.70 2.56 9.70
CA GLU A 71 4.65 2.81 8.70
C GLU A 71 4.80 4.16 8.00
N ILE A 72 5.01 5.24 8.76
CA ILE A 72 5.20 6.59 8.20
C ILE A 72 6.44 6.63 7.30
N PHE A 73 7.57 6.12 7.79
CA PHE A 73 8.85 6.23 7.08
C PHE A 73 8.85 5.39 5.80
N PHE A 74 8.47 4.12 5.88
CA PHE A 74 8.51 3.23 4.73
C PHE A 74 7.40 3.52 3.72
N THR A 75 6.21 3.96 4.15
CA THR A 75 5.18 4.45 3.23
C THR A 75 5.65 5.70 2.50
N CYS A 76 6.35 6.62 3.18
CA CYS A 76 6.94 7.79 2.53
C CYS A 76 7.94 7.39 1.43
N VAL A 77 8.88 6.49 1.75
CA VAL A 77 9.84 5.94 0.77
C VAL A 77 9.10 5.30 -0.41
N PHE A 78 8.09 4.48 -0.16
CA PHE A 78 7.31 3.84 -1.21
C PHE A 78 6.62 4.85 -2.13
N VAL A 79 5.95 5.86 -1.56
CA VAL A 79 5.29 6.92 -2.33
C VAL A 79 6.30 7.73 -3.14
N LEU A 80 7.49 8.03 -2.60
CA LEU A 80 8.55 8.71 -3.34
C LEU A 80 9.04 7.88 -4.54
N VAL A 81 9.22 6.57 -4.37
CA VAL A 81 9.56 5.67 -5.48
C VAL A 81 8.47 5.72 -6.55
N VAL A 82 7.19 5.68 -6.18
CA VAL A 82 6.09 5.76 -7.15
C VAL A 82 6.10 7.10 -7.91
N LEU A 83 6.27 8.22 -7.20
CA LEU A 83 6.30 9.55 -7.81
C LEU A 83 7.50 9.74 -8.75
N GLY A 84 8.67 9.22 -8.37
CA GLY A 84 9.89 9.23 -9.16
C GLY A 84 9.80 8.32 -10.38
N ALA A 85 9.38 7.07 -10.18
CA ALA A 85 9.22 6.07 -11.25
C ALA A 85 8.25 6.54 -12.34
N THR A 86 7.20 7.28 -11.95
CA THR A 86 6.17 7.83 -12.84
C THR A 86 6.42 9.28 -13.25
N ALA A 87 7.55 9.88 -12.89
CA ALA A 87 7.86 11.25 -13.29
C ALA A 87 8.06 11.35 -14.80
N ARG A 88 7.58 12.43 -15.42
CA ARG A 88 7.79 12.68 -16.87
C ARG A 88 9.27 12.81 -17.24
N THR A 89 10.09 13.22 -16.27
CA THR A 89 11.56 13.34 -16.41
C THR A 89 12.28 12.00 -16.31
N ASN A 90 11.59 10.90 -16.01
CA ASN A 90 12.21 9.58 -15.82
C ASN A 90 12.62 8.90 -17.15
N GLY A 91 12.36 9.58 -18.29
CA GLY A 91 12.98 9.33 -19.59
C GLY A 91 12.97 7.87 -20.03
N ALA A 92 14.17 7.34 -20.32
CA ALA A 92 14.41 5.98 -20.83
C ALA A 92 13.97 4.86 -19.87
N THR A 93 13.79 5.14 -18.58
CA THR A 93 13.41 4.12 -17.57
C THR A 93 11.91 4.09 -17.27
N SER A 94 11.11 4.97 -17.89
CA SER A 94 9.65 5.05 -17.70
C SER A 94 8.92 3.73 -17.98
N GLY A 95 9.42 2.92 -18.93
CA GLY A 95 8.89 1.57 -19.22
C GLY A 95 9.05 0.57 -18.07
N PHE A 96 9.95 0.82 -17.11
CA PHE A 96 10.19 -0.03 -15.95
C PHE A 96 9.47 0.44 -14.68
N ALA A 97 8.59 1.44 -14.77
CA ALA A 97 7.92 2.01 -13.60
C ALA A 97 7.15 0.95 -12.79
N GLY A 98 6.46 0.01 -13.46
CA GLY A 98 5.74 -1.08 -12.78
C GLY A 98 6.68 -2.00 -12.00
N LEU A 99 7.84 -2.35 -12.57
CA LEU A 99 8.84 -3.18 -11.91
C LEU A 99 9.44 -2.47 -10.70
N ALA A 100 9.80 -1.19 -10.83
CA ALA A 100 10.35 -0.40 -9.74
C ALA A 100 9.35 -0.28 -8.56
N ILE A 101 8.08 -0.03 -8.86
CA ILE A 101 7.02 0.04 -7.85
C ILE A 101 6.82 -1.32 -7.17
N GLY A 102 6.79 -2.41 -7.92
CA GLY A 102 6.63 -3.76 -7.38
C GLY A 102 7.78 -4.19 -6.47
N LEU A 103 9.03 -3.99 -6.91
CA LEU A 103 10.21 -4.32 -6.10
C LEU A 103 10.31 -3.46 -4.84
N SER A 104 9.96 -2.18 -4.92
CA SER A 104 9.89 -1.29 -3.75
C SER A 104 8.86 -1.79 -2.73
N LEU A 105 7.69 -2.21 -3.19
CA LEU A 105 6.66 -2.78 -2.32
C LEU A 105 7.15 -4.05 -1.62
N VAL A 106 7.83 -4.95 -2.33
CA VAL A 106 8.43 -6.17 -1.74
C VAL A 106 9.45 -5.80 -0.66
N LEU A 107 10.35 -4.86 -0.93
CA LEU A 107 11.36 -4.45 0.05
C LEU A 107 10.73 -3.85 1.30
N VAL A 108 9.72 -2.99 1.15
CA VAL A 108 9.01 -2.41 2.29
C VAL A 108 8.35 -3.48 3.14
N HIS A 109 7.69 -4.48 2.54
CA HIS A 109 7.10 -5.60 3.27
C HIS A 109 8.15 -6.45 3.99
N LEU A 110 9.27 -6.79 3.34
CA LEU A 110 10.34 -7.58 3.96
C LEU A 110 10.90 -6.91 5.24
N VAL A 111 10.90 -5.57 5.28
CA VAL A 111 11.33 -4.82 6.46
C VAL A 111 10.21 -4.65 7.49
N CYS A 112 8.98 -4.36 7.06
CA CYS A 112 7.86 -4.05 7.94
C CYS A 112 7.16 -5.28 8.53
N ILE A 113 7.40 -6.49 7.99
CA ILE A 113 6.78 -7.73 8.47
C ILE A 113 7.03 -8.03 9.95
N ARG A 114 8.14 -7.52 10.50
CA ARG A 114 8.48 -7.67 11.94
C ARG A 114 7.87 -6.60 12.83
N TYR A 115 7.28 -5.56 12.26
CA TYR A 115 6.66 -4.44 12.99
C TYR A 115 5.14 -4.51 12.95
N THR A 116 4.57 -4.62 11.75
CA THR A 116 3.11 -4.53 11.51
C THR A 116 2.64 -5.54 10.46
N GLY A 117 3.45 -5.85 9.45
CA GLY A 117 3.09 -6.75 8.35
C GLY A 117 3.58 -6.25 7.01
#